data_AF-S3MTL2-F1
#
_entry.id   AF-S3MTL2-F1
#
_cell.length_a   1.000
_cell.length_b   1.000
_cell.length_c   1.000
_cell.angle_alpha   90.00
_cell.angle_beta   90.00
_cell.angle_gamma   90.00
#
_symmetry.space_group_name_H-M   'P 1'
#
loop_
_entity.id
_entity.type
_entity.pdbx_description
1 polymer ?
#
loop_
_entity_poly.entity_id
_entity_poly.type
_entity_poly.pdbx_seq_one_letter_code
_entity_poly.pdbx_strand_id
1 'polypeptide(L)'
;MSNDKSRDALSEAPIPQRNNSAEVVKTGSPFDVVLWLVALTLLAAALMVNQYLPAYWVPANDVWVRVGVILACIIVALGLLYATHQGKGFVRLLKDSRIELRRVTWPTKQETVTTSWQVLVVVIIAAIALWCFDYLISWFMKFIIG
;
A
#
# COMPACT_ATOMS: atom_id res chain seq x y z
N MET A 1 30.80 -18.89 -41.97
CA MET A 1 30.92 -17.95 -40.83
C MET A 1 30.01 -16.71 -40.89
N SER A 2 29.16 -16.51 -41.91
CA SER A 2 28.33 -15.29 -42.01
C SER A 2 27.02 -15.31 -41.20
N ASN A 3 26.60 -16.47 -40.68
CA ASN A 3 25.23 -16.66 -40.16
C ASN A 3 25.13 -16.53 -38.63
N ASP A 4 26.25 -16.42 -37.92
CA ASP A 4 26.27 -16.30 -36.46
C ASP A 4 26.00 -14.85 -36.03
N LYS A 5 26.68 -13.90 -36.69
CA LYS A 5 26.57 -12.46 -36.44
C LYS A 5 25.15 -11.88 -36.58
N SER A 6 24.29 -12.50 -37.41
CA SER A 6 22.90 -12.07 -37.58
C SER A 6 21.97 -12.58 -36.48
N ARG A 7 22.34 -13.68 -35.80
CA ARG A 7 21.57 -14.27 -34.69
C ARG A 7 21.79 -13.46 -33.41
N ASP A 8 23.04 -13.04 -33.19
CA ASP A 8 23.42 -12.18 -32.07
C ASP A 8 22.75 -10.79 -32.19
N ALA A 9 22.72 -10.22 -33.40
CA ALA A 9 22.07 -8.93 -33.66
C ALA A 9 20.55 -8.91 -33.42
N LEU A 10 19.86 -10.06 -33.56
CA LEU A 10 18.43 -10.19 -33.23
C LEU A 10 18.20 -10.45 -31.74
N SER A 11 19.18 -11.04 -31.04
CA SER A 11 19.13 -11.28 -29.60
C SER A 11 19.40 -10.01 -28.78
N GLU A 12 20.17 -9.07 -29.32
CA GLU A 12 20.49 -7.77 -28.70
C GLU A 12 19.48 -6.66 -29.02
N ALA A 13 18.54 -6.90 -29.94
CA ALA A 13 17.46 -5.96 -30.20
C ALA A 13 16.59 -5.82 -28.93
N PRO A 14 16.44 -4.60 -28.37
CA PRO A 14 15.54 -4.39 -27.24
C PRO A 14 14.14 -4.87 -27.61
N ILE A 15 13.68 -5.92 -26.93
CA ILE A 15 12.31 -6.44 -27.10
C ILE A 15 11.37 -5.26 -26.88
N PRO A 16 10.52 -4.87 -27.86
CA PRO A 16 9.62 -3.74 -27.69
C PRO A 16 8.68 -4.07 -26.52
N GLN A 17 8.86 -3.39 -25.39
CA GLN A 17 7.98 -3.47 -24.22
C GLN A 17 6.61 -2.89 -24.59
N ARG A 18 5.81 -3.67 -25.29
CA ARG A 18 4.56 -3.24 -25.93
C ARG A 18 3.43 -2.92 -24.92
N ASN A 19 3.63 -3.06 -23.61
CA ASN A 19 2.57 -2.85 -22.62
C ASN A 19 3.04 -2.42 -21.22
N ASN A 20 4.07 -1.59 -21.10
CA ASN A 20 4.58 -1.22 -19.78
C ASN A 20 3.52 -0.44 -18.97
N SER A 21 2.72 -1.14 -18.17
CA SER A 21 1.64 -0.57 -17.36
C SER A 21 2.17 0.49 -16.38
N ALA A 22 3.46 0.42 -16.03
CA ALA A 22 4.17 1.44 -15.25
C ALA A 22 4.40 2.76 -16.01
N GLU A 23 4.51 2.72 -17.34
CA GLU A 23 4.67 3.91 -18.18
C GLU A 23 3.34 4.63 -18.41
N VAL A 24 2.25 3.87 -18.53
CA VAL A 24 0.87 4.40 -18.59
C VAL A 24 0.51 5.21 -17.32
N VAL A 25 1.08 4.85 -16.17
CA VAL A 25 0.96 5.61 -14.91
C VAL A 25 1.80 6.89 -14.93
N LYS A 26 2.95 6.88 -15.60
CA LYS A 26 3.86 8.04 -15.68
C LYS A 26 3.38 9.13 -16.63
N THR A 27 2.64 8.79 -17.68
CA THR A 27 2.05 9.76 -18.61
C THR A 27 0.78 10.37 -18.01
N GLY A 28 0.96 11.44 -17.22
CA GLY A 28 -0.15 12.21 -16.65
C GLY A 28 -0.72 13.19 -17.67
N SER A 29 -2.02 13.11 -17.94
CA SER A 29 -2.74 14.16 -18.68
C SER A 29 -3.06 15.31 -17.69
N PRO A 30 -3.01 16.59 -18.11
CA PRO A 30 -3.42 17.70 -17.26
C PRO A 30 -4.88 17.59 -16.80
N PHE A 31 -5.72 16.89 -17.57
CA PHE A 31 -7.11 16.60 -17.21
C PHE A 31 -7.19 15.69 -15.97
N ASP A 32 -6.27 14.72 -15.82
CA ASP A 32 -6.25 13.83 -14.66
C ASP A 32 -5.94 14.59 -13.37
N VAL A 33 -5.09 15.62 -13.42
CA VAL A 33 -4.78 16.48 -12.28
C VAL A 33 -6.03 17.23 -11.80
N VAL A 34 -6.85 17.71 -12.74
CA VAL A 34 -8.14 18.35 -12.42
C VAL A 34 -9.07 17.36 -11.73
N LEU A 35 -9.22 16.14 -12.26
CA LEU A 35 -10.04 15.11 -11.61
C LEU A 35 -9.53 14.74 -10.21
N TRP A 36 -8.22 14.69 -10.02
CA TRP A 36 -7.59 14.46 -8.71
C TRP A 36 -7.89 15.58 -7.72
N LEU A 37 -7.76 16.84 -8.14
CA LEU A 37 -8.10 17.99 -7.31
C LEU A 37 -9.57 17.97 -6.92
N VAL A 38 -10.47 17.73 -7.88
CA VAL A 38 -11.91 17.62 -7.64
C VAL A 38 -12.22 16.50 -6.64
N ALA A 39 -11.62 15.31 -6.82
CA ALA A 39 -11.81 14.20 -5.90
C ALA A 39 -11.29 14.52 -4.49
N LEU A 40 -10.12 15.17 -4.37
CA LEU A 40 -9.55 15.56 -3.08
C LEU A 40 -10.42 16.60 -2.37
N THR A 41 -10.91 17.61 -3.10
CA THR A 41 -11.83 18.61 -2.56
C THR A 41 -13.13 17.98 -2.09
N LEU A 42 -13.63 16.98 -2.81
CA LEU A 42 -14.89 16.31 -2.47
C LEU A 42 -14.73 15.40 -1.23
N LEU A 43 -13.56 14.75 -1.07
CA LEU A 43 -13.23 14.02 0.16
C LEU A 43 -13.03 14.96 1.36
N ALA A 44 -12.37 16.10 1.17
CA ALA A 44 -12.23 17.10 2.23
C ALA A 44 -13.60 17.65 2.67
N ALA A 45 -14.50 17.90 1.71
CA ALA A 45 -15.88 18.28 1.99
C ALA A 45 -16.62 17.18 2.77
N ALA A 46 -16.41 15.90 2.46
CA ALA A 46 -17.03 14.79 3.19
C ALA A 46 -16.65 14.75 4.68
N LEU A 47 -15.43 15.14 5.05
CA LEU A 47 -15.01 15.26 6.46
C LEU A 47 -15.76 16.37 7.20
N MET A 48 -16.08 17.45 6.48
CA MET A 48 -16.80 18.61 7.02
C MET A 48 -18.31 18.37 7.14
N VAL A 49 -18.87 17.37 6.45
CA VAL A 49 -20.31 17.06 6.47
C VAL A 49 -20.84 16.89 7.89
N ASN A 50 -20.13 16.18 8.77
CA ASN A 50 -20.64 15.92 10.12
C ASN A 50 -20.77 17.20 10.97
N GLN A 51 -19.86 18.16 10.80
CA GLN A 51 -19.83 19.38 11.59
C GLN A 51 -20.77 20.46 11.03
N TYR A 52 -20.84 20.62 9.71
CA TYR A 52 -21.52 21.76 9.09
C TYR A 52 -22.91 21.41 8.54
N LEU A 53 -23.13 20.21 8.01
CA LEU A 53 -24.39 19.86 7.36
C LEU A 53 -25.65 19.96 8.26
N PRO A 54 -25.59 19.64 9.58
CA PRO A 54 -26.76 19.75 10.47
C PRO A 54 -27.23 21.19 10.67
N ALA A 55 -26.34 22.17 10.49
CA ALA A 55 -26.67 23.59 10.63
C ALA A 55 -27.41 24.16 9.39
N TYR A 56 -27.25 23.54 8.22
CA TYR A 56 -27.84 24.01 6.96
C TYR A 56 -29.02 23.16 6.48
N TRP A 57 -29.08 21.88 6.86
CA TRP A 57 -30.09 20.95 6.37
C TRP A 57 -30.71 20.13 7.52
N VAL A 58 -31.97 20.41 7.85
CA VAL A 58 -32.71 19.78 8.98
C VAL A 58 -32.73 18.24 8.92
N PRO A 59 -32.92 17.58 7.74
CA PRO A 59 -32.84 16.12 7.65
C PRO A 59 -31.47 15.54 7.99
N ALA A 60 -30.39 16.32 7.84
CA ALA A 60 -29.06 15.91 8.26
C ALA A 60 -28.88 15.94 9.79
N ASN A 61 -29.90 16.27 10.59
CA ASN A 61 -29.79 16.06 12.03
C ASN A 61 -29.76 14.56 12.37
N ASP A 62 -30.40 13.73 11.56
CA ASP A 62 -30.35 12.26 11.68
C ASP A 62 -28.98 11.72 11.23
N VAL A 63 -28.42 10.80 12.03
CA VAL A 63 -27.11 10.17 11.80
C VAL A 63 -27.11 9.38 10.50
N TRP A 64 -28.20 8.68 10.17
CA TRP A 64 -28.28 7.85 8.97
C TRP A 64 -28.19 8.66 7.68
N VAL A 65 -28.80 9.85 7.67
CA VAL A 65 -28.75 10.77 6.52
C VAL A 65 -27.32 11.29 6.32
N ARG A 66 -26.60 11.64 7.40
CA ARG A 66 -25.19 12.06 7.32
C ARG A 66 -24.30 10.96 6.76
N VAL A 67 -24.45 9.74 7.27
CA VAL A 67 -23.69 8.58 6.79
C VAL A 67 -23.96 8.34 5.31
N GLY A 68 -25.23 8.45 4.88
CA GLY A 68 -25.61 8.33 3.47
C GLY A 68 -24.95 9.39 2.58
N VAL A 69 -24.95 10.66 2.99
CA VAL A 69 -24.31 11.75 2.23
C VAL A 69 -22.79 11.57 2.16
N ILE A 70 -22.14 11.24 3.28
CA ILE A 70 -20.70 10.97 3.31
C ILE A 70 -20.35 9.82 2.38
N LEU A 71 -21.11 8.72 2.46
CA LEU A 71 -20.90 7.56 1.61
C LEU A 71 -21.08 7.90 0.12
N ALA A 72 -22.11 8.69 -0.22
CA ALA A 72 -22.34 9.15 -1.59
C ALA A 72 -21.16 10.00 -2.10
N CYS A 73 -20.65 10.94 -1.28
CA CYS A 73 -19.46 11.72 -1.63
C CYS A 73 -18.24 10.80 -1.87
N ILE A 74 -17.99 9.84 -0.99
CA ILE A 74 -16.87 8.90 -1.16
C ILE A 74 -17.01 8.09 -2.45
N ILE A 75 -18.21 7.58 -2.75
CA ILE A 75 -18.47 6.81 -3.97
C ILE A 75 -18.20 7.67 -5.22
N VAL A 76 -18.67 8.93 -5.22
CA VAL A 76 -18.43 9.86 -6.34
C VAL A 76 -16.94 10.17 -6.49
N ALA A 77 -16.23 10.44 -5.39
CA ALA A 77 -14.78 10.69 -5.42
C ALA A 77 -14.02 9.48 -5.98
N LEU A 78 -14.35 8.27 -5.53
CA LEU A 78 -13.74 7.04 -6.04
C LEU A 78 -14.07 6.80 -7.52
N GLY A 79 -15.29 7.11 -7.95
CA GLY A 79 -15.69 7.05 -9.36
C GLY A 79 -14.90 8.01 -10.24
N LEU A 80 -14.69 9.25 -9.78
CA LEU A 80 -13.86 10.24 -10.47
C LEU A 80 -12.39 9.78 -10.56
N LEU A 81 -11.84 9.25 -9.46
CA LEU A 81 -10.47 8.70 -9.45
C LEU A 81 -10.34 7.49 -10.37
N TYR A 82 -11.34 6.60 -10.44
CA TYR A 82 -11.34 5.47 -11.37
C TYR A 82 -11.42 5.92 -12.84
N ALA A 83 -12.12 7.02 -13.13
CA ALA A 83 -12.21 7.56 -14.48
C ALA A 83 -10.88 8.11 -15.01
N THR A 84 -9.93 8.47 -14.13
CA THR A 84 -8.59 8.96 -14.52
C THR A 84 -7.77 7.91 -15.27
N HIS A 85 -6.87 8.37 -16.13
CA HIS A 85 -5.95 7.50 -16.87
C HIS A 85 -5.07 6.65 -15.93
N GLN A 86 -4.58 7.29 -14.87
CA GLN A 86 -3.80 6.63 -13.81
C GLN A 86 -4.63 5.60 -13.03
N GLY A 87 -5.91 5.89 -12.75
CA GLY A 87 -6.81 4.97 -12.05
C GLY A 87 -7.06 3.68 -12.82
N LYS A 88 -7.32 3.76 -14.14
CA LYS A 88 -7.48 2.58 -15.00
C LYS A 88 -6.19 1.77 -15.12
N GLY A 89 -5.04 2.44 -15.24
CA GLY A 89 -3.72 1.82 -15.24
C GLY A 89 -3.43 1.05 -13.95
N PHE A 90 -3.77 1.64 -12.80
CA PHE A 90 -3.62 1.01 -11.48
C PHE A 90 -4.48 -0.25 -11.32
N VAL A 91 -5.74 -0.23 -11.79
CA VAL A 91 -6.61 -1.42 -11.73
C VAL A 91 -6.06 -2.56 -12.59
N ARG A 92 -5.47 -2.24 -13.74
CA ARG A 92 -4.78 -3.22 -14.58
C ARG A 92 -3.56 -3.82 -13.88
N LEU A 93 -2.74 -2.98 -13.24
CA LEU A 93 -1.59 -3.42 -12.42
C LEU A 93 -2.01 -4.31 -11.25
N LEU A 94 -3.12 -3.99 -10.57
CA LEU A 94 -3.65 -4.84 -9.50
C LEU A 94 -4.07 -6.21 -10.04
N LYS A 95 -4.70 -6.26 -11.22
CA LYS A 95 -5.10 -7.52 -11.87
C LYS A 95 -3.88 -8.35 -12.25
N ASP A 96 -2.86 -7.73 -12.84
CA ASP A 96 -1.61 -8.39 -13.20
C ASP A 96 -0.85 -8.88 -11.95
N SER A 97 -0.81 -8.08 -10.89
CA SER A 97 -0.21 -8.44 -9.59
C SER A 97 -0.92 -9.63 -8.94
N ARG A 98 -2.25 -9.74 -9.07
CA ARG A 98 -3.02 -10.90 -8.56
C ARG A 98 -2.67 -12.19 -9.30
N ILE A 99 -2.35 -12.12 -10.59
CA ILE A 99 -1.93 -13.28 -11.37
C ILE A 99 -0.53 -13.71 -10.93
N GLU A 100 0.37 -12.76 -10.68
CA GLU A 100 1.71 -13.03 -10.20
C GLU A 100 1.73 -13.56 -8.75
N LEU A 101 0.86 -13.03 -7.88
CA LEU A 101 0.66 -13.53 -6.51
C LEU A 101 0.23 -15.00 -6.46
N ARG A 102 -0.44 -15.53 -7.51
CA ARG A 102 -0.79 -16.95 -7.59
C ARG A 102 0.41 -17.83 -7.95
N ARG A 103 1.47 -17.25 -8.52
CA ARG A 103 2.73 -17.94 -8.80
C ARG A 103 3.66 -17.94 -7.59
N VAL A 104 3.36 -17.15 -6.57
CA VAL A 104 4.07 -17.22 -5.29
C VAL A 104 3.70 -18.54 -4.63
N THR A 105 4.63 -19.49 -4.69
CA THR A 105 4.58 -20.71 -3.90
C THR A 105 4.80 -20.33 -2.45
N TRP A 106 3.71 -20.07 -1.73
CA TRP A 106 3.79 -19.75 -0.31
C TRP A 106 4.46 -20.91 0.42
N PRO A 107 5.44 -20.61 1.30
CA PRO A 107 6.15 -21.62 2.05
C PRO A 107 5.16 -22.45 2.85
N THR A 108 5.47 -23.74 3.03
CA THR A 108 4.57 -24.64 3.74
C THR A 108 4.46 -24.19 5.21
N LYS A 109 3.36 -24.55 5.89
CA LYS A 109 3.20 -24.25 7.33
C LYS A 109 4.36 -24.80 8.16
N GLN A 110 4.95 -25.92 7.74
CA GLN A 110 6.07 -26.55 8.44
C GLN A 110 7.36 -25.73 8.34
N GLU A 111 7.66 -25.18 7.16
CA GLU A 111 8.82 -24.32 6.96
C GLU A 111 8.68 -23.01 7.76
N THR A 112 7.47 -22.43 7.72
CA THR A 112 7.16 -21.18 8.43
C THR A 112 7.31 -21.34 9.94
N VAL A 113 6.81 -22.43 10.51
CA VAL A 113 6.92 -22.72 11.96
C VAL A 113 8.38 -23.00 12.34
N THR A 114 9.14 -23.70 11.49
CA THR A 114 10.55 -24.00 11.75
C THR A 114 11.36 -22.72 11.91
N THR A 115 11.23 -21.78 10.97
CA THR A 115 11.92 -20.49 11.05
C THR A 115 11.39 -19.62 12.21
N SER A 116 10.08 -19.63 12.46
CA SER A 116 9.50 -18.87 13.58
C SER A 116 10.01 -19.36 14.95
N TRP A 117 10.14 -20.68 15.13
CA TRP A 117 10.68 -21.27 16.35
C TRP A 117 12.16 -20.94 16.55
N GLN A 118 12.96 -20.96 15.47
CA GLN A 118 14.36 -20.53 15.51
C GLN A 118 14.48 -19.08 15.99
N VAL A 119 13.70 -18.16 15.41
CA VAL A 119 13.69 -16.75 15.83
C VAL A 119 13.22 -16.61 17.28
N LEU A 120 12.19 -17.35 17.70
CA LEU A 120 11.70 -17.33 19.09
C LEU A 120 12.79 -17.72 20.08
N VAL A 121 13.57 -18.78 19.79
CA VAL A 121 14.68 -19.21 20.63
C VAL A 121 15.74 -18.10 20.76
N VAL A 122 16.10 -17.45 19.65
CA VAL A 122 17.08 -16.33 19.67
C VAL A 122 16.56 -15.15 20.50
N VAL A 123 15.27 -14.81 20.36
CA VAL A 123 14.63 -13.73 21.13
C VAL A 123 14.62 -14.04 22.64
N ILE A 124 14.33 -15.29 23.03
CA ILE A 124 14.36 -15.71 24.44
C ILE A 124 15.77 -15.59 25.01
N ILE A 125 16.79 -16.05 24.27
CA ILE A 125 18.19 -15.94 24.71
C ILE A 125 18.59 -14.47 24.88
N ALA A 126 18.25 -13.61 23.91
CA ALA A 126 18.53 -12.18 23.99
C ALA A 126 17.80 -11.51 25.16
N ALA A 127 16.54 -11.85 25.41
CA ALA A 127 15.76 -11.33 26.52
C ALA A 127 16.36 -11.71 27.88
N ILE A 128 16.80 -12.97 28.04
CA ILE A 128 17.47 -13.44 29.27
C ILE A 128 18.82 -12.73 29.45
N ALA A 129 19.60 -12.57 28.37
CA ALA A 129 20.89 -11.90 28.43
C ALA A 129 20.75 -10.42 28.83
N LEU A 130 19.80 -9.70 28.25
CA LEU A 130 19.48 -8.32 28.62
C LEU A 130 19.00 -8.24 30.07
N TRP A 131 18.05 -9.09 30.46
CA TRP A 131 17.55 -9.13 31.84
C TRP A 131 18.66 -9.37 32.88
N CYS A 132 19.62 -10.25 32.56
CA CYS A 132 20.80 -10.47 33.41
C CYS A 132 21.69 -9.22 33.51
N PHE A 133 21.90 -8.54 32.38
CA PHE A 133 22.69 -7.31 32.33
C PHE A 133 22.01 -6.16 33.09
N ASP A 134 20.69 -6.01 32.96
CA ASP A 134 19.88 -5.06 33.73
C ASP A 134 20.00 -5.33 35.24
N TYR A 135 19.96 -6.61 35.65
CA TYR A 135 20.16 -7.00 37.05
C TYR A 135 21.59 -6.68 37.53
N LEU A 136 22.61 -6.94 36.70
CA LEU A 136 24.01 -6.67 37.03
C LEU A 136 24.27 -5.17 37.19
N ILE A 137 23.77 -4.33 36.27
CA ILE A 137 23.86 -2.87 36.38
C ILE A 137 23.11 -2.39 37.61
N SER A 138 21.89 -2.89 37.85
CA SER A 138 21.09 -2.50 39.02
C SER A 138 21.79 -2.85 40.33
N TRP A 139 22.45 -4.01 40.40
CA TRP A 139 23.27 -4.41 41.54
C TRP A 139 24.50 -3.50 41.71
N PHE A 140 25.21 -3.20 40.62
CA PHE A 140 26.37 -2.31 40.65
C PHE A 140 25.99 -0.88 41.08
N MET A 141 24.85 -0.37 40.61
CA MET A 141 24.35 0.94 41.03
C MET A 141 23.96 0.98 42.50
N LYS A 142 23.38 -0.10 43.05
CA LYS A 142 23.12 -0.20 44.49
C LYS A 142 24.41 -0.18 45.32
N PHE A 143 25.54 -0.66 44.76
CA PHE A 143 26.85 -0.61 45.43
C PHE A 143 27.49 0.79 45.39
N ILE A 144 27.10 1.63 44.42
CA ILE A 144 27.60 3.00 44.26
C ILE A 144 26.76 4.02 45.04
N ILE A 145 25.43 3.88 45.00
CA ILE A 145 24.49 4.78 45.67
C ILE A 145 24.26 4.38 47.14
N GLY A 146 24.51 3.11 47.48
CA GLY A 146 24.59 2.61 48.85
C GLY A 146 25.92 2.93 49.50
#